data_AF-A0A956LZ02-F1
#
_entry.id   AF-A0A956LZ02-F1
#
_cell.length_a   1.000
_cell.length_b   1.000
_cell.length_c   1.000
_cell.angle_alpha   90.00
_cell.angle_beta   90.00
_cell.angle_gamma   90.00
#
_symmetry.space_group_name_H-M   'P 1'
#
loop_
_entity.id
_entity.type
_entity.pdbx_description
1 polymer ?
#
loop_
_entity_poly.entity_id
_entity_poly.type
_entity_poly.pdbx_seq_one_letter_code
_entity_poly.pdbx_strand_id
1 'polypeptide(L)'
;MSIALGAWTGAQAGTIHVPADYAVIQDAIDAATAGDVVLVAAGTYATLRRPPGADTTRCVVAMKAGVTLRGAGVGQTIIDPDFGGRGIYCNGVATAAIEGVTV
;
A
#
# COMPACT_ATOMS: atom_id res chain seq x y z
N MET A 1 43.27 -0.36 -19.30
CA MET A 1 42.77 0.78 -18.49
C MET A 1 41.28 0.59 -18.33
N SER A 2 40.84 0.37 -17.10
CA SER A 2 39.49 -0.04 -16.69
C SER A 2 38.44 1.03 -17.00
N ILE A 3 37.21 0.61 -17.35
CA ILE A 3 36.00 1.41 -17.14
C ILE A 3 35.04 0.54 -16.34
N ALA A 4 34.56 1.14 -15.25
CA ALA A 4 33.93 0.52 -14.10
C ALA A 4 32.50 0.02 -14.35
N LEU A 5 32.09 -0.89 -13.47
CA LEU A 5 30.83 -1.64 -13.46
C LEU A 5 29.59 -0.75 -13.51
N GLY A 6 28.61 -1.14 -14.33
CA GLY A 6 27.24 -0.68 -14.19
C GLY A 6 26.68 -1.11 -12.84
N ALA A 7 26.47 -0.15 -11.94
CA ALA A 7 25.66 -0.36 -10.75
C ALA A 7 24.21 -0.51 -11.22
N TRP A 8 23.78 -1.76 -11.43
CA TRP A 8 22.37 -2.09 -11.43
C TRP A 8 21.88 -1.87 -10.01
N THR A 9 21.41 -0.66 -9.69
CA THR A 9 20.61 -0.43 -8.49
C THR A 9 19.26 -1.08 -8.74
N GLY A 10 19.19 -2.40 -8.67
CA GLY A 10 17.92 -3.07 -8.45
C GLY A 10 17.40 -2.55 -7.13
N ALA A 11 16.31 -1.78 -7.15
CA ALA A 11 15.60 -1.41 -5.94
C ALA A 11 15.28 -2.73 -5.23
N GLN A 12 15.92 -2.98 -4.08
CA GLN A 12 15.62 -4.14 -3.29
C GLN A 12 14.23 -3.90 -2.71
N ALA A 13 13.26 -4.71 -3.16
CA ALA A 13 11.89 -4.67 -2.65
C ALA A 13 11.91 -4.66 -1.10
N GLY A 14 11.51 -3.54 -0.53
CA GLY A 14 11.39 -3.33 0.90
C GLY A 14 10.08 -3.91 1.42
N THR A 15 10.06 -4.23 2.70
CA THR A 15 8.84 -4.64 3.40
C THR A 15 8.53 -3.62 4.48
N ILE A 16 7.33 -3.05 4.43
CA ILE A 16 6.82 -2.07 5.40
C ILE A 16 5.70 -2.74 6.19
N HIS A 17 5.78 -2.72 7.51
CA HIS A 17 4.81 -3.35 8.40
C HIS A 17 3.82 -2.32 8.96
N VAL A 18 2.54 -2.61 8.86
CA VAL A 18 1.48 -1.83 9.48
C VAL A 18 0.83 -2.71 10.55
N PRO A 19 0.72 -2.24 11.82
CA PRO A 19 0.97 -0.87 12.29
C PRO A 19 2.39 -0.58 12.81
N ALA A 20 3.34 -1.51 12.71
CA ALA A 20 4.63 -1.41 13.41
C ALA A 20 5.54 -0.28 12.90
N ASP A 21 5.65 -0.09 11.58
CA ASP A 21 6.42 0.99 10.95
C ASP A 21 5.55 2.24 10.76
N TYR A 22 4.29 2.06 10.37
CA TYR A 22 3.32 3.15 10.21
C TYR A 22 1.98 2.75 10.83
N ALA A 23 1.39 3.62 11.65
CA ALA A 23 0.10 3.37 12.28
C ALA A 23 -1.07 3.31 11.28
N VAL A 24 -0.92 3.95 10.11
CA VAL A 24 -1.96 4.07 9.09
C VAL A 24 -1.47 3.45 7.78
N ILE A 25 -2.31 2.63 7.14
CA ILE A 25 -1.98 1.96 5.87
C ILE A 25 -1.60 2.96 4.78
N GLN A 26 -2.31 4.09 4.69
CA GLN A 26 -2.03 5.09 3.66
C GLN A 26 -0.62 5.68 3.77
N ASP A 27 -0.12 5.93 4.98
CA ASP A 27 1.24 6.46 5.17
C ASP A 27 2.31 5.44 4.74
N ALA A 28 2.05 4.14 5.00
CA ALA A 28 2.91 3.07 4.51
C ALA A 28 2.94 3.00 2.97
N ILE A 29 1.78 3.15 2.31
CA ILE A 29 1.69 3.15 0.84
C ILE A 29 2.35 4.39 0.24
N ASP A 30 2.21 5.55 0.88
CA ASP A 30 2.86 6.79 0.43
C ASP A 30 4.39 6.69 0.50
N ALA A 31 4.90 6.09 1.59
CA ALA A 31 6.32 5.82 1.81
C ALA A 31 6.87 4.69 0.91
N ALA A 32 6.04 3.71 0.53
CA ALA A 32 6.43 2.59 -0.31
C ALA A 32 6.87 3.05 -1.71
N THR A 33 7.83 2.34 -2.28
CA THR A 33 8.32 2.49 -3.65
C THR A 33 7.91 1.30 -4.51
N ALA A 34 8.03 1.45 -5.83
CA ALA A 34 7.64 0.38 -6.76
C ALA A 34 8.50 -0.87 -6.51
N GLY A 35 7.83 -2.00 -6.25
CA GLY A 35 8.43 -3.27 -5.85
C GLY A 35 8.22 -3.61 -4.38
N ASP A 36 7.85 -2.64 -3.54
CA ASP A 36 7.72 -2.86 -2.10
C ASP A 36 6.44 -3.59 -1.71
N VAL A 37 6.49 -4.23 -0.54
CA VAL A 37 5.37 -4.94 0.07
C VAL A 37 4.96 -4.24 1.36
N VAL A 38 3.71 -3.79 1.43
CA VAL A 38 3.07 -3.32 2.66
C VAL A 38 2.37 -4.49 3.31
N LEU A 39 2.97 -5.02 4.38
CA LEU A 39 2.41 -6.08 5.22
C LEU A 39 1.51 -5.48 6.28
N VAL A 40 0.22 -5.79 6.20
CA VAL A 40 -0.80 -5.31 7.14
C VAL A 40 -1.12 -6.43 8.13
N ALA A 41 -0.89 -6.18 9.41
CA ALA A 41 -1.23 -7.10 10.49
C ALA A 41 -2.75 -7.23 10.65
N ALA A 42 -3.19 -8.31 11.29
CA ALA A 42 -4.60 -8.53 11.60
C ALA A 42 -5.19 -7.36 12.41
N GLY A 43 -6.38 -6.92 12.02
CA GLY A 43 -7.04 -5.76 12.59
C GLY A 43 -8.06 -5.15 11.64
N THR A 44 -8.85 -4.22 12.16
CA THR A 44 -9.81 -3.42 11.38
C THR A 44 -9.23 -2.03 11.13
N TYR A 45 -9.17 -1.64 9.86
CA TYR A 45 -8.62 -0.37 9.42
C TYR A 45 -9.72 0.45 8.75
N ALA A 46 -10.05 1.58 9.36
CA ALA A 46 -11.11 2.49 8.92
C ALA A 46 -10.63 3.92 8.66
N THR A 47 -9.31 4.15 8.71
CA THR A 47 -8.75 5.49 8.59
C THR A 47 -8.90 6.01 7.17
N LEU A 48 -9.86 6.91 6.96
CA LEU A 48 -10.16 7.51 5.67
C LEU A 48 -9.26 8.73 5.39
N ARG A 49 -8.63 8.74 4.20
CA ARG A 49 -7.87 9.89 3.70
C ARG A 49 -8.28 10.23 2.26
N ARG A 50 -8.03 11.47 1.84
CA ARG A 50 -8.20 11.86 0.44
C ARG A 50 -7.05 11.26 -0.39
N PRO A 51 -7.34 10.58 -1.51
CA PRO A 51 -6.31 10.08 -2.41
C PRO A 51 -5.56 11.25 -3.09
N PRO A 52 -4.32 11.04 -3.53
CA PRO A 52 -3.61 12.04 -4.32
C PRO A 52 -4.32 12.31 -5.66
N GLY A 53 -4.27 13.55 -6.13
CA GLY A 53 -4.83 13.98 -7.42
C GLY A 53 -6.16 14.72 -7.32
N ALA A 54 -6.92 14.73 -8.42
CA ALA A 54 -8.19 15.46 -8.52
C ALA A 54 -9.37 14.74 -7.84
N ASP A 55 -9.22 13.46 -7.49
CA ASP A 55 -10.29 12.71 -6.82
C ASP A 55 -10.42 13.15 -5.37
N THR A 56 -11.62 13.57 -5.00
CA THR A 56 -11.94 14.13 -3.69
C THR A 56 -12.58 13.11 -2.74
N THR A 57 -12.86 11.91 -3.26
CA THR A 57 -13.54 10.83 -2.54
C THR A 57 -12.58 10.19 -1.57
N ARG A 58 -12.92 10.17 -0.27
CA ARG A 58 -12.09 9.54 0.74
C ARG A 58 -11.97 8.03 0.53
N CYS A 59 -10.81 7.48 0.81
CA CYS A 59 -10.54 6.05 0.79
C CYS A 59 -9.69 5.62 1.99
N VAL A 60 -9.80 4.36 2.39
CA VAL A 60 -8.90 3.80 3.43
C VAL A 60 -7.51 3.55 2.85
N VAL A 61 -7.47 3.05 1.62
CA VAL A 61 -6.22 2.77 0.90
C VAL A 61 -6.30 3.30 -0.53
N ALA A 62 -5.38 4.17 -0.91
CA ALA A 62 -5.10 4.55 -2.28
C ALA A 62 -3.82 3.83 -2.73
N MET A 63 -3.95 2.85 -3.62
CA MET A 63 -2.84 2.05 -4.10
C MET A 63 -1.89 2.87 -4.99
N LYS A 64 -0.59 2.56 -4.87
CA LYS A 64 0.48 3.16 -5.65
C LYS A 64 1.04 2.14 -6.65
N ALA A 65 1.48 2.63 -7.81
CA ALA A 65 2.00 1.75 -8.87
C ALA A 65 3.27 1.02 -8.42
N GLY A 66 3.30 -0.28 -8.67
CA GLY A 66 4.35 -1.20 -8.27
C GLY A 66 4.27 -1.69 -6.82
N VAL A 67 3.31 -1.23 -6.00
CA VAL A 67 3.23 -1.60 -4.58
C VAL A 67 2.30 -2.79 -4.38
N THR A 68 2.71 -3.72 -3.53
CA THR A 68 1.90 -4.86 -3.09
C THR A 68 1.36 -4.60 -1.69
N LEU A 69 0.05 -4.66 -1.51
CA LEU A 69 -0.59 -4.69 -0.20
C LEU A 69 -0.94 -6.14 0.16
N ARG A 70 -0.38 -6.64 1.27
CA ARG A 70 -0.64 -8.00 1.73
C ARG A 70 -1.10 -7.98 3.19
N GLY A 71 -2.33 -8.41 3.42
CA GLY A 71 -2.87 -8.62 4.76
C GLY A 71 -2.44 -9.94 5.38
N ALA A 72 -2.65 -10.08 6.68
CA ALA A 72 -2.38 -11.29 7.46
C ALA A 72 -3.30 -12.48 7.09
N GLY A 73 -4.34 -12.26 6.26
CA GLY A 73 -5.26 -13.30 5.81
C GLY A 73 -6.71 -12.80 5.68
N VAL A 74 -7.49 -13.51 4.86
CA VAL A 74 -8.93 -13.23 4.71
C VAL A 74 -9.65 -13.34 6.06
N GLY A 75 -10.43 -12.32 6.42
CA GLY A 75 -11.11 -12.20 7.72
C GLY A 75 -10.21 -11.83 8.90
N GLN A 76 -8.90 -11.69 8.70
CA GLN A 76 -7.96 -11.21 9.72
C GLN A 76 -7.64 -9.73 9.51
N THR A 77 -7.41 -9.31 8.27
CA THR A 77 -7.22 -7.90 7.92
C THR A 77 -8.49 -7.37 7.29
N ILE A 78 -9.19 -6.48 7.98
CA ILE A 78 -10.47 -5.92 7.56
C ILE A 78 -10.26 -4.45 7.23
N ILE A 79 -10.58 -4.06 6.01
CA ILE A 79 -10.58 -2.67 5.54
C ILE A 79 -12.04 -2.24 5.52
N ASP A 80 -12.46 -1.49 6.53
CA ASP A 80 -13.85 -1.06 6.68
C ASP A 80 -13.92 0.47 6.60
N PRO A 81 -14.42 1.06 5.51
CA PRO A 81 -14.53 2.50 5.38
C PRO A 81 -15.62 3.14 6.25
N ASP A 82 -16.33 2.38 7.12
CA ASP A 82 -17.38 2.84 8.04
C ASP A 82 -18.34 3.84 7.36
N PHE A 83 -18.87 3.44 6.21
CA PHE A 83 -19.78 4.22 5.33
C PHE A 83 -19.24 5.56 4.78
N GLY A 84 -18.01 5.95 5.06
CA GLY A 84 -17.48 7.30 4.77
C GLY A 84 -16.70 7.47 3.47
N GLY A 85 -16.54 6.41 2.67
CA GLY A 85 -15.73 6.43 1.47
C GLY A 85 -15.53 5.07 0.81
N ARG A 86 -14.42 4.92 0.08
CA ARG A 86 -14.02 3.67 -0.57
C ARG A 86 -13.11 2.87 0.35
N GLY A 87 -13.19 1.54 0.34
CA GLY A 87 -12.20 0.70 1.02
C GLY A 87 -10.83 0.85 0.34
N ILE A 88 -10.71 0.28 -0.86
CA ILE A 88 -9.49 0.34 -1.68
C ILE A 88 -9.75 1.13 -2.96
N TYR A 89 -8.84 2.03 -3.29
CA TYR A 89 -8.87 2.88 -4.47
C TYR A 89 -7.64 2.64 -5.35
N CYS A 90 -7.88 2.24 -6.59
CA CYS A 90 -6.85 2.02 -7.61
C CYS A 90 -7.18 2.87 -8.84
N ASN A 91 -6.56 4.05 -8.97
CA ASN A 91 -6.69 4.89 -10.15
C ASN A 91 -5.33 5.20 -10.77
N GLY A 92 -5.19 4.99 -12.08
CA GLY A 92 -3.93 5.21 -12.80
C GLY A 92 -2.79 4.28 -12.35
N VAL A 93 -3.11 3.14 -11.73
CA VAL A 93 -2.13 2.21 -11.16
C VAL A 93 -1.76 1.16 -12.22
N ALA A 94 -0.54 1.24 -12.76
CA ALA A 94 -0.10 0.31 -13.81
C ALA A 94 0.03 -1.13 -13.31
N THR A 95 0.57 -1.30 -12.10
CA THR A 95 0.70 -2.58 -11.41
C THR A 95 0.41 -2.39 -9.93
N ALA A 96 -0.45 -3.21 -9.35
CA ALA A 96 -0.69 -3.26 -7.91
C ALA A 96 -1.23 -4.65 -7.58
N ALA A 97 -0.75 -5.22 -6.47
CA ALA A 97 -1.23 -6.50 -5.96
C ALA A 97 -1.86 -6.28 -4.59
N ILE A 98 -3.02 -6.89 -4.37
CA ILE A 98 -3.78 -6.81 -3.12
C ILE A 98 -4.13 -8.24 -2.74
N GLU A 99 -3.64 -8.70 -1.60
CA GLU A 99 -3.75 -10.09 -1.19
C GLU A 99 -4.08 -10.20 0.30
N GLY A 100 -4.84 -11.23 0.69
CA GLY A 100 -5.04 -11.56 2.10
C GLY A 100 -5.77 -10.51 2.93
N VAL A 101 -6.67 -9.73 2.30
CA VAL A 101 -7.51 -8.72 2.97
C VAL A 101 -8.99 -8.97 2.72
N THR A 102 -9.81 -8.48 3.64
CA THR A 102 -11.27 -8.35 3.51
C THR A 102 -11.61 -6.86 3.43
N VAL A 103 -12.51 -6.49 2.52
CA VAL A 103 -12.97 -5.11 2.30
C VAL A 103 -14.49 -5.07 2.20
#